data_AF-A0A0W0U9I0-F1
#
_entry.id   AF-A0A0W0U9I0-F1
#
_cell.length_a   1.000
_cell.length_b   1.000
_cell.length_c   1.000
_cell.angle_alpha   90.00
_cell.angle_beta   90.00
_cell.angle_gamma   90.00
#
_symmetry.space_group_name_H-M   'P 1'
#
loop_
_entity.id
_entity.type
_entity.pdbx_description
1 polymer ?
#
loop_
_entity_poly.entity_id
_entity_poly.type
_entity_poly.pdbx_seq_one_letter_code
_entity_poly.pdbx_strand_id
1 'polypeptide(L)'
;MKPLRQKSRNSYKPESRAYARVEIDMPRLLIIASLGLLTLTGQAANVTQINRYATVANKPLPSQINPLLTEQQIHFPQDVKTVGQAIEWWLQYSGYSLVATEKQPDSLQAVLHQPLPQIHKNLGPLTVKDGLEVLAGQQVFELVEDPLLRVVNFKLKPSARRKA
;
A
#
# COMPACT_ATOMS: atom_id res chain seq x y z
N MET A 1 -83.89 -33.55 25.46
CA MET A 1 -82.67 -33.77 26.27
C MET A 1 -82.20 -35.21 26.10
N LYS A 2 -81.04 -35.45 25.48
CA LYS A 2 -80.37 -36.77 25.37
C LYS A 2 -79.08 -36.71 26.19
N PRO A 3 -78.72 -37.74 26.98
CA PRO A 3 -77.54 -37.67 27.84
C PRO A 3 -76.24 -37.91 27.06
N LEU A 4 -75.19 -37.15 27.43
CA LEU A 4 -73.84 -37.25 26.90
C LEU A 4 -73.16 -38.54 27.39
N ARG A 5 -72.84 -39.42 26.44
CA ARG A 5 -72.11 -40.67 26.66
C ARG A 5 -70.62 -40.36 26.88
N GLN A 6 -70.15 -40.57 28.12
CA GLN A 6 -68.76 -40.34 28.52
C GLN A 6 -67.84 -41.38 27.86
N LYS A 7 -67.00 -40.94 26.92
CA LYS A 7 -66.05 -41.80 26.19
C LYS A 7 -64.82 -42.03 27.07
N SER A 8 -64.51 -43.31 27.30
CA SER A 8 -63.37 -43.85 28.05
C SER A 8 -62.04 -43.17 27.68
N ARG A 9 -61.27 -42.77 28.70
CA ARG A 9 -59.90 -42.25 28.56
C ARG A 9 -58.99 -43.41 28.16
N ASN A 10 -58.50 -43.39 26.92
CA ASN A 10 -57.48 -44.33 26.46
C ASN A 10 -56.14 -43.99 27.14
N SER A 11 -55.62 -44.94 27.93
CA SER A 11 -54.35 -44.84 28.64
C SER A 11 -53.17 -44.90 27.66
N TYR A 12 -52.34 -43.87 27.67
CA TYR A 12 -51.07 -43.83 26.93
C TYR A 12 -50.03 -44.71 27.62
N LYS A 13 -49.52 -45.73 26.92
CA LYS A 13 -48.42 -46.60 27.36
C LYS A 13 -47.16 -46.19 26.59
N PRO A 14 -46.12 -45.63 27.21
CA PRO A 14 -44.90 -45.27 26.50
C PRO A 14 -44.07 -46.53 26.21
N GLU A 15 -43.77 -46.79 24.95
CA GLU A 15 -42.81 -47.81 24.53
C GLU A 15 -41.38 -47.32 24.81
N SER A 16 -40.69 -48.00 25.71
CA SER A 16 -39.29 -47.72 26.05
C SER A 16 -38.36 -48.14 24.90
N ARG A 17 -37.99 -47.21 24.03
CA ARG A 17 -36.86 -47.41 23.11
C ARG A 17 -35.56 -47.29 23.91
N ALA A 18 -34.87 -48.41 24.10
CA ALA A 18 -33.53 -48.42 24.67
C ALA A 18 -32.58 -47.64 23.76
N TYR A 19 -32.07 -46.51 24.23
CA TYR A 19 -30.97 -45.81 23.58
C TYR A 19 -29.70 -46.65 23.78
N ALA A 20 -29.10 -47.13 22.69
CA ALA A 20 -27.80 -47.77 22.74
C ALA A 20 -26.80 -46.79 23.36
N ARG A 21 -26.19 -47.17 24.48
CA ARG A 21 -25.11 -46.41 25.13
C ARG A 21 -23.90 -46.45 24.19
N VAL A 22 -23.63 -45.34 23.50
CA VAL A 22 -22.37 -45.15 22.78
C VAL A 22 -21.29 -45.01 23.85
N GLU A 23 -20.47 -46.04 24.02
CA GLU A 23 -19.33 -46.03 24.94
C GLU A 23 -18.21 -45.20 24.30
N ILE A 24 -18.02 -43.98 24.80
CA ILE A 24 -17.02 -43.06 24.26
C ILE A 24 -15.65 -43.50 24.77
N ASP A 25 -14.88 -44.12 23.90
CA ASP A 25 -13.51 -44.55 24.18
C ASP A 25 -12.59 -43.33 24.33
N MET A 26 -12.18 -43.04 25.57
CA MET A 26 -11.37 -41.87 25.95
C MET A 26 -10.07 -41.69 25.11
N PRO A 27 -9.30 -42.73 24.75
CA PRO A 27 -8.10 -42.54 23.92
C PRO A 27 -8.43 -42.20 22.45
N ARG A 28 -9.57 -42.66 21.92
CA ARG A 28 -10.02 -42.31 20.55
C ARG A 28 -10.48 -40.87 20.47
N LEU A 29 -11.14 -40.37 21.52
CA LEU A 29 -11.50 -38.95 21.66
C LEU A 29 -10.26 -38.05 21.67
N LEU A 30 -9.21 -38.45 22.39
CA LEU A 30 -7.94 -37.71 22.46
C LEU A 30 -7.22 -37.66 21.11
N ILE A 31 -7.22 -38.77 20.35
CA ILE A 31 -6.63 -38.81 19.00
C ILE A 31 -7.39 -37.87 18.04
N ILE A 32 -8.72 -37.89 18.03
CA ILE A 32 -9.53 -37.00 17.19
C ILE A 32 -9.32 -35.53 17.59
N ALA A 33 -9.25 -35.24 18.89
CA ALA A 33 -8.96 -33.90 19.40
C ALA A 33 -7.57 -33.39 18.97
N SER A 34 -6.54 -34.26 19.00
CA SER A 34 -5.19 -33.91 18.53
C SER A 34 -5.13 -33.69 17.01
N LEU A 35 -5.89 -34.45 16.22
CA LEU A 35 -5.97 -34.30 14.76
C LEU A 35 -6.70 -33.01 14.36
N GLY A 36 -7.67 -32.57 15.17
CA GLY A 36 -8.35 -31.27 15.01
C GLY A 36 -7.49 -30.07 15.41
N LEU A 37 -6.55 -30.23 16.35
CA LEU A 37 -5.64 -29.16 16.75
C LEU A 37 -4.56 -28.85 15.68
N LEU A 38 -4.19 -29.85 14.86
CA LEU A 38 -3.11 -29.70 13.88
C LEU A 38 -3.51 -28.91 12.62
N THR A 39 -4.80 -28.68 12.38
CA THR A 39 -5.31 -27.98 11.18
C THR A 39 -5.45 -26.46 11.35
N LEU A 40 -5.12 -25.89 12.52
CA LEU A 40 -5.10 -24.44 12.76
C LEU A 40 -3.85 -23.73 12.25
N THR A 41 -3.15 -24.28 11.26
CA THR A 41 -2.14 -23.52 10.52
C THR A 41 -2.85 -22.49 9.65
N GLY A 42 -3.07 -21.30 10.20
CA GLY A 42 -3.62 -20.16 9.47
C GLY A 42 -2.77 -19.89 8.23
N GLN A 43 -3.32 -20.16 7.05
CA GLN A 43 -2.67 -19.75 5.81
C GLN A 43 -2.65 -18.23 5.79
N ALA A 44 -1.44 -17.64 5.72
CA ALA A 44 -1.30 -16.23 5.46
C ALA A 44 -1.88 -15.94 4.07
N ALA A 45 -3.13 -15.48 4.04
CA ALA A 45 -3.79 -15.13 2.79
C ALA A 45 -3.03 -13.97 2.12
N ASN A 46 -2.99 -13.95 0.78
CA ASN A 46 -2.36 -12.89 -0.04
C ASN A 46 -2.94 -11.49 0.18
N VAL A 47 -3.91 -11.36 1.09
CA VAL A 47 -4.74 -10.20 1.33
C VAL A 47 -5.05 -10.14 2.83
N THR A 48 -4.83 -8.99 3.45
CA THR A 48 -5.17 -8.70 4.84
C THR A 48 -6.45 -7.87 4.88
N GLN A 49 -7.44 -8.31 5.67
CA GLN A 49 -8.64 -7.53 5.91
C GLN A 49 -8.32 -6.38 6.88
N ILE A 50 -8.48 -5.14 6.41
CA ILE A 50 -8.22 -3.94 7.23
C ILE A 50 -9.50 -3.41 7.88
N ASN A 51 -10.67 -3.69 7.30
CA ASN A 51 -11.98 -3.42 7.89
C ASN A 51 -13.06 -4.32 7.26
N ARG A 52 -14.34 -4.14 7.63
CA ARG A 52 -15.45 -4.99 7.16
C ARG A 52 -15.65 -5.03 5.64
N TYR A 53 -15.24 -3.98 4.92
CA TYR A 53 -15.48 -3.83 3.48
C TYR A 53 -14.20 -3.57 2.68
N ALA A 54 -13.04 -3.62 3.33
CA ALA A 54 -11.76 -3.29 2.71
C ALA A 54 -10.68 -4.29 3.09
N THR A 55 -9.90 -4.60 2.08
CA THR A 55 -8.78 -5.49 2.16
C THR A 55 -7.57 -4.88 1.44
N VAL A 56 -6.37 -5.28 1.84
CA VAL A 56 -5.12 -4.82 1.23
C VAL A 56 -4.31 -6.04 0.84
N ALA A 57 -3.78 -6.04 -0.38
CA ALA A 57 -2.89 -7.11 -0.82
C ALA A 57 -1.59 -7.09 0.00
N ASN A 58 -1.12 -8.25 0.43
CA ASN A 58 0.15 -8.41 1.15
C ASN A 58 1.32 -8.38 0.15
N LYS A 59 1.48 -7.25 -0.53
CA LYS A 59 2.55 -6.97 -1.49
C LYS A 59 3.24 -5.66 -1.11
N PRO A 60 4.51 -5.48 -1.47
CA PRO A 60 5.17 -4.19 -1.31
C PRO A 60 4.39 -3.07 -2.02
N LEU A 61 4.31 -1.91 -1.37
CA LEU A 61 3.76 -0.70 -1.96
C LEU A 61 4.62 -0.28 -3.17
N PRO A 62 4.05 0.37 -4.20
CA PRO A 62 4.84 0.90 -5.32
C PRO A 62 5.99 1.80 -4.87
N SER A 63 5.79 2.60 -3.82
CA SER A 63 6.82 3.46 -3.20
C SER A 63 7.92 2.68 -2.47
N GLN A 64 7.61 1.48 -1.97
CA GLN A 64 8.63 0.59 -1.38
C GLN A 64 9.50 -0.07 -2.47
N ILE A 65 8.95 -0.26 -3.68
CA ILE A 65 9.70 -0.77 -4.83
C ILE A 65 10.52 0.36 -5.49
N ASN A 66 9.88 1.49 -5.76
CA ASN A 66 10.53 2.70 -6.25
C ASN A 66 10.22 3.88 -5.31
N PRO A 67 11.18 4.27 -4.45
CA PRO A 67 11.03 5.40 -3.53
C PRO A 67 10.66 6.73 -4.20
N LEU A 68 10.95 6.91 -5.50
CA LEU A 68 10.55 8.12 -6.23
C LEU A 68 9.02 8.22 -6.43
N LEU A 69 8.28 7.13 -6.19
CA LEU A 69 6.80 7.12 -6.19
C LEU A 69 6.19 7.43 -4.83
N THR A 70 7.01 7.75 -3.82
CA THR A 70 6.51 8.17 -2.49
C THR A 70 5.79 9.51 -2.62
N GLU A 71 4.54 9.58 -2.14
CA GLU A 71 3.80 10.83 -2.04
C GLU A 71 4.27 11.64 -0.83
N GLN A 72 4.58 12.92 -1.03
CA GLN A 72 4.99 13.83 0.02
C GLN A 72 4.45 15.25 -0.18
N GLN A 73 4.34 15.97 0.94
CA GLN A 73 4.12 17.41 1.00
C GLN A 73 5.37 18.05 1.61
N ILE A 74 6.03 18.94 0.88
CA ILE A 74 7.20 19.66 1.41
C ILE A 74 6.85 21.13 1.63
N HIS A 75 7.35 21.63 2.76
CA HIS A 75 7.49 23.05 3.05
C HIS A 75 8.99 23.34 3.07
N PHE A 76 9.49 23.99 2.03
CA PHE A 76 10.92 24.26 1.91
C PHE A 76 11.32 25.31 2.95
N PRO A 77 12.43 25.08 3.69
CA PRO A 77 12.92 26.05 4.64
C PRO A 77 13.38 27.34 3.94
N GLN A 78 13.63 28.38 4.74
CA GLN A 78 13.91 29.71 4.22
C GLN A 78 15.24 29.78 3.46
N ASP A 79 16.23 29.00 3.84
CA ASP A 79 17.56 28.87 3.25
C ASP A 79 17.58 28.20 1.86
N VAL A 80 16.55 27.43 1.49
CA VAL A 80 16.40 26.88 0.13
C VAL A 80 15.95 28.00 -0.82
N LYS A 81 16.87 28.58 -1.59
CA LYS A 81 16.64 29.74 -2.46
C LYS A 81 16.54 29.39 -3.95
N THR A 82 17.16 28.31 -4.40
CA THR A 82 17.21 27.94 -5.82
C THR A 82 16.42 26.67 -6.13
N VAL A 83 16.10 26.47 -7.41
CA VAL A 83 15.49 25.22 -7.90
C VAL A 83 16.40 24.02 -7.59
N GLY A 84 17.72 24.15 -7.76
CA GLY A 84 18.67 23.08 -7.44
C GLY A 84 18.65 22.69 -5.96
N GLN A 85 18.68 23.66 -5.06
CA GLN A 85 18.56 23.41 -3.62
C GLN A 85 17.22 22.74 -3.27
N ALA A 86 16.13 23.13 -3.94
CA ALA A 86 14.83 22.51 -3.75
C ALA A 86 14.81 21.05 -4.22
N ILE A 87 15.44 20.74 -5.36
CA ILE A 87 15.58 19.37 -5.87
C ILE A 87 16.39 18.50 -4.90
N GLU A 88 17.54 18.99 -4.43
CA GLU A 88 18.36 18.27 -3.44
C GLU A 88 17.60 18.01 -2.14
N TRP A 89 16.88 19.03 -1.64
CA TRP A 89 16.04 18.91 -0.45
C TRP A 89 14.93 17.87 -0.63
N TRP A 90 14.25 17.90 -1.78
CA TRP A 90 13.15 16.99 -2.09
C TRP A 90 13.61 15.53 -2.21
N LEU A 91 14.90 15.30 -2.50
CA LEU A 91 15.54 13.99 -2.60
C LEU A 91 16.07 13.44 -1.26
N GLN A 92 16.24 14.27 -0.21
CA GLN A 92 17.03 13.96 0.99
C GLN A 92 16.73 12.61 1.68
N TYR A 93 15.49 12.12 1.61
CA TYR A 93 15.07 10.86 2.24
C TYR A 93 14.59 9.79 1.23
N SER A 94 14.74 10.06 -0.06
CA SER A 94 14.33 9.13 -1.12
C SER A 94 15.34 8.01 -1.36
N GLY A 95 16.58 8.17 -0.86
CA GLY A 95 17.71 7.31 -1.20
C GLY A 95 18.26 7.56 -2.61
N TYR A 96 17.74 8.55 -3.35
CA TYR A 96 18.29 9.04 -4.61
C TYR A 96 19.04 10.35 -4.41
N SER A 97 19.96 10.64 -5.32
CA SER A 97 20.65 11.92 -5.41
C SER A 97 20.59 12.48 -6.83
N LEU A 98 20.80 13.79 -7.00
CA LEU A 98 20.97 14.38 -8.33
C LEU A 98 22.33 13.96 -8.89
N VAL A 99 22.41 13.67 -10.20
CA VAL A 99 23.70 13.38 -10.83
C VAL A 99 24.72 14.49 -10.60
N ALA A 100 26.01 14.13 -10.55
CA ALA A 100 27.10 15.09 -10.44
C ALA A 100 27.07 16.13 -11.57
N THR A 101 27.51 17.36 -11.27
CA THR A 101 27.40 18.53 -12.15
C THR A 101 27.99 18.28 -13.55
N GLU A 102 29.10 17.56 -13.64
CA GLU A 102 29.77 17.20 -14.89
C GLU A 102 28.93 16.29 -15.82
N LYS A 103 27.90 15.63 -15.29
CA LYS A 103 26.95 14.79 -16.05
C LYS A 103 25.60 15.49 -16.31
N GLN A 104 25.43 16.71 -15.82
CA GLN A 104 24.21 17.49 -16.03
C GLN A 104 24.28 18.23 -17.37
N PRO A 105 23.24 18.18 -18.22
CA PRO A 105 23.21 18.97 -19.43
C PRO A 105 23.16 20.48 -19.11
N ASP A 106 23.79 21.32 -19.92
CA ASP A 106 23.84 22.79 -19.71
C ASP A 106 22.47 23.42 -19.46
N SER A 107 21.46 22.95 -20.20
CA SER A 107 20.08 23.38 -20.03
C SER A 107 19.51 23.12 -18.63
N LEU A 108 19.89 22.00 -17.99
CA LEU A 108 19.50 21.70 -16.63
C LEU A 108 20.24 22.61 -15.65
N GLN A 109 21.56 22.75 -15.80
CA GLN A 109 22.37 23.63 -14.93
C GLN A 109 21.79 25.06 -14.91
N ALA A 110 21.39 25.59 -16.07
CA ALA A 110 20.77 26.90 -16.17
C ALA A 110 19.47 27.03 -15.35
N VAL A 111 18.67 25.97 -15.24
CA VAL A 111 17.44 25.92 -14.44
C VAL A 111 17.73 25.75 -12.95
N LEU A 112 18.70 24.91 -12.58
CA LEU A 112 19.06 24.67 -11.18
C LEU A 112 19.51 25.95 -10.47
N HIS A 113 20.13 26.88 -11.20
CA HIS A 113 20.54 28.19 -10.68
C HIS A 113 19.40 29.22 -10.58
N GLN A 114 18.21 28.95 -11.13
CA GLN A 114 17.10 29.89 -11.04
C GLN A 114 16.55 29.98 -9.61
N PRO A 115 16.02 31.15 -9.20
CA PRO A 115 15.36 31.29 -7.91
C PRO A 115 14.14 30.36 -7.83
N LEU A 116 13.92 29.78 -6.65
CA LEU A 116 12.73 28.98 -6.36
C LEU A 116 11.50 29.90 -6.36
N PRO A 117 10.49 29.67 -7.23
CA PRO A 117 9.26 30.45 -7.23
C PRO A 117 8.54 30.36 -5.89
N GLN A 118 7.92 31.46 -5.44
CA GLN A 118 7.24 31.51 -4.14
C GLN A 118 6.14 30.47 -4.00
N ILE A 119 5.39 30.22 -5.08
CA ILE A 119 4.33 29.20 -5.09
C ILE A 119 4.88 27.78 -4.91
N HIS A 120 6.16 27.54 -5.21
CA HIS A 120 6.80 26.23 -5.02
C HIS A 120 7.40 26.07 -3.61
N LYS A 121 7.40 27.09 -2.74
CA LYS A 121 7.88 26.95 -1.36
C LYS A 121 7.07 25.95 -0.54
N ASN A 122 5.80 25.78 -0.86
CA ASN A 122 4.93 24.76 -0.30
C ASN A 122 4.39 23.95 -1.48
N LEU A 123 4.87 22.73 -1.65
CA LEU A 123 4.58 21.92 -2.83
C LEU A 123 4.15 20.51 -2.40
N GLY A 124 3.11 20.01 -3.06
CA GLY A 124 2.49 18.73 -2.75
C GLY A 124 0.99 18.82 -2.44
N PRO A 125 0.34 17.68 -2.15
CA PRO A 125 0.93 16.34 -2.11
C PRO A 125 1.20 15.82 -3.53
N LEU A 126 2.42 15.37 -3.78
CA LEU A 126 2.88 14.84 -5.08
C LEU A 126 3.86 13.70 -4.85
N THR A 127 4.02 12.81 -5.84
CA THR A 127 5.13 11.84 -5.78
C THR A 127 6.47 12.57 -5.80
N VAL A 128 7.53 11.94 -5.26
CA VAL A 128 8.88 12.51 -5.33
C VAL A 128 9.23 12.86 -6.77
N LYS A 129 8.98 11.93 -7.70
CA LYS A 129 9.18 12.11 -9.14
C LYS A 129 8.43 13.31 -9.71
N ASP A 130 7.13 13.43 -9.46
CA ASP A 130 6.32 14.52 -10.02
C ASP A 130 6.76 15.88 -9.45
N GLY A 131 7.07 15.93 -8.15
CA GLY A 131 7.62 17.14 -7.53
C GLY A 131 8.93 17.59 -8.17
N LEU A 132 9.83 16.65 -8.47
CA LEU A 132 11.09 16.93 -9.18
C LEU A 132 10.84 17.48 -10.59
N GLU A 133 9.91 16.91 -11.34
CA GLU A 133 9.54 17.42 -12.66
C GLU A 133 8.89 18.81 -12.60
N VAL A 134 8.04 19.07 -11.60
CA VAL A 134 7.46 20.40 -11.38
C VAL A 134 8.55 21.44 -11.09
N LEU A 135 9.51 21.12 -10.21
CA LEU A 135 10.62 22.00 -9.88
C LEU A 135 11.51 22.29 -11.10
N ALA A 136 11.85 21.26 -11.88
CA ALA A 136 12.67 21.41 -13.09
C ALA A 136 11.92 22.08 -14.26
N GLY A 137 10.59 22.07 -14.25
CA GLY A 137 9.75 22.57 -15.33
C GLY A 137 9.23 21.44 -16.20
N GLN A 138 8.08 20.88 -15.82
CA GLN A 138 7.51 19.66 -16.40
C GLN A 138 7.20 19.77 -17.90
N GLN A 139 6.98 20.97 -18.44
CA GLN A 139 6.75 21.16 -19.88
C GLN A 139 8.04 21.03 -20.72
N VAL A 140 9.21 21.21 -20.08
CA VAL A 140 10.52 21.31 -20.72
C VAL A 140 11.38 20.08 -20.43
N PHE A 141 11.33 19.56 -19.21
CA PHE A 141 12.15 18.44 -18.76
C PHE A 141 11.34 17.20 -18.44
N GLU A 142 11.98 16.05 -18.61
CA GLU A 142 11.51 14.73 -18.17
C GLU A 142 12.58 14.14 -17.25
N LEU A 143 12.15 13.57 -16.11
CA LEU A 143 13.07 12.91 -15.18
C LEU A 143 13.62 11.62 -15.79
N VAL A 144 14.92 11.41 -15.66
CA VAL A 144 15.60 10.17 -16.01
C VAL A 144 16.18 9.58 -14.72
N GLU A 145 15.80 8.35 -14.40
CA GLU A 145 16.31 7.62 -13.25
C GLU A 145 17.39 6.62 -13.65
N ASP A 146 18.43 6.50 -12.84
CA ASP A 146 19.35 5.36 -12.83
C ASP A 146 19.13 4.60 -11.50
N PRO A 147 18.34 3.51 -11.52
CA PRO A 147 18.04 2.75 -10.31
C PRO A 147 19.26 2.03 -9.72
N LEU A 148 20.29 1.74 -10.54
CA LEU A 148 21.50 1.04 -10.09
C LEU A 148 22.37 1.97 -9.25
N LEU A 149 22.60 3.18 -9.77
CA LEU A 149 23.41 4.19 -9.08
C LEU A 149 22.61 5.03 -8.08
N ARG A 150 21.29 4.87 -8.06
CA ARG A 150 20.36 5.69 -7.25
C ARG A 150 20.56 7.18 -7.50
N VAL A 151 20.64 7.55 -8.78
CA VAL A 151 20.73 8.94 -9.19
C VAL A 151 19.59 9.30 -10.13
N VAL A 152 19.24 10.58 -10.14
CA VAL A 152 18.29 11.16 -11.10
C VAL A 152 18.98 12.24 -11.92
N ASN A 153 18.55 12.38 -13.17
CA ASN A 153 18.93 13.46 -14.08
C ASN A 153 17.68 13.95 -14.80
N PHE A 154 17.82 14.97 -15.64
CA PHE A 154 16.75 15.46 -16.49
C PHE A 154 17.21 15.54 -17.94
N LYS A 155 16.30 15.21 -18.85
CA LYS A 155 16.50 15.40 -20.29
C LYS A 155 15.44 16.37 -20.82
N LEU A 156 15.80 17.14 -21.85
CA LEU A 156 14.85 17.98 -22.55
C LEU A 156 13.82 17.13 -23.30
N LYS A 157 12.54 17.49 -23.13
CA LYS A 157 11.45 16.94 -23.93
C LYS A 157 11.65 17.36 -25.40
N PRO A 158 11.27 16.50 -26.37
CA PRO A 158 11.42 16.82 -27.80
C PRO A 158 10.74 18.13 -28.21
N SER A 159 9.61 18.47 -27.59
CA SER A 159 8.85 19.71 -27.82
C SER A 159 9.59 20.98 -27.41
N ALA A 160 10.51 20.89 -26.44
CA ALA A 160 11.23 22.04 -25.90
C ALA A 160 12.61 22.24 -26.55
N ARG A 161 13.05 21.32 -27.41
CA ARG A 161 14.21 21.55 -28.26
C ARG A 161 13.86 22.68 -29.22
N ARG A 162 14.41 23.88 -29.02
CA ARG A 162 14.31 24.96 -29.99
C ARG A 162 14.69 24.39 -31.36
N LYS A 163 13.77 24.46 -32.32
CA LYS A 163 14.14 24.29 -33.72
C LYS A 163 15.15 25.40 -34.01
N ALA A 164 16.39 25.00 -34.25
CA ALA A 164 17.41 25.89 -34.78
C ALA A 164 16.99 26.36 -36.17
#